data_AF-A0A6M3IS00-F1
#
_entry.id   AF-A0A6M3IS00-F1
#
_cell.length_a   1.000
_cell.length_b   1.000
_cell.length_c   1.000
_cell.angle_alpha   90.00
_cell.angle_beta   90.00
_cell.angle_gamma   90.00
#
_symmetry.space_group_name_H-M   'P 1'
#
loop_
_entity.id
_entity.type
_entity.pdbx_description
1 polymer ?
#
loop_
_entity_poly.entity_id
_entity_poly.type
_entity_poly.pdbx_seq_one_letter_code
_entity_poly.pdbx_strand_id
1 'polypeptide(L)'
;GRGRGRGRGRGRIKKGDYMSRTIEISDETFEKIKTQLGEDSFKDITSLQDMVGEKFFFRTVTYHLTGRVKKVIGSIIELENAAWIADSGRFMQAIKNGELKEVEPVGRAFININSVTDFFPWKHALPEKQI
;
A
#
# COMPACT_ATOMS: atom_id res chain seq x y z
N GLY A 1 25.72 -19.96 -49.83
CA GLY A 1 24.56 -20.24 -48.96
C GLY A 1 24.66 -19.39 -47.70
N ARG A 2 23.57 -18.71 -47.33
CA ARG A 2 23.43 -17.89 -46.12
C ARG A 2 23.18 -18.76 -44.87
N GLY A 3 23.60 -18.27 -43.70
CA GLY A 3 23.14 -18.71 -42.37
C GLY A 3 24.26 -19.34 -41.52
N ARG A 4 24.41 -19.09 -40.22
CA ARG A 4 23.48 -18.52 -39.22
C ARG A 4 24.29 -17.82 -38.12
N GLY A 5 23.88 -16.61 -37.76
CA GLY A 5 24.40 -15.89 -36.60
C GLY A 5 24.06 -16.62 -35.30
N ARG A 6 25.05 -16.76 -34.41
CA ARG A 6 24.82 -17.21 -33.04
C ARG A 6 24.31 -16.04 -32.22
N GLY A 7 23.08 -16.20 -31.75
CA GLY A 7 22.31 -15.23 -30.99
C GLY A 7 22.98 -14.83 -29.68
N ARG A 8 22.86 -13.53 -29.41
CA ARG A 8 23.22 -12.80 -28.20
C ARG A 8 22.76 -13.54 -26.94
N GLY A 9 23.70 -13.86 -26.05
CA GLY A 9 23.40 -14.17 -24.66
C GLY A 9 22.82 -12.92 -24.00
N ARG A 10 21.50 -12.86 -23.85
CA ARG A 10 20.85 -11.89 -22.97
C ARG A 10 21.11 -12.36 -21.55
N GLY A 11 22.09 -11.75 -20.89
CA GLY A 11 22.26 -11.82 -19.45
C GLY A 11 20.96 -11.38 -18.79
N ARG A 12 20.25 -12.33 -18.18
CA ARG A 12 19.04 -12.07 -17.41
C ARG A 12 19.49 -11.46 -16.09
N ILE A 13 19.40 -10.13 -15.98
CA ILE A 13 19.62 -9.43 -14.71
C ILE A 13 18.59 -9.99 -13.72
N LYS A 14 19.07 -10.69 -12.68
CA LYS A 14 18.22 -11.15 -11.59
C LYS A 14 17.73 -9.90 -10.85
N LYS A 15 16.42 -9.68 -10.83
CA LYS A 15 15.77 -8.65 -10.03
C LYS A 15 16.14 -8.94 -8.56
N GLY A 16 16.87 -8.02 -7.93
CA GLY A 16 17.41 -8.21 -6.60
C GLY A 16 16.31 -8.45 -5.57
N ASP A 17 16.51 -9.46 -4.73
CA ASP A 17 15.75 -9.69 -3.51
C ASP A 17 15.93 -8.44 -2.62
N TYR A 18 14.86 -7.72 -2.32
CA TYR A 18 14.91 -6.66 -1.33
C TYR A 18 15.01 -7.30 0.05
N MET A 19 16.24 -7.38 0.59
CA MET A 19 16.45 -7.77 1.97
C MET A 19 16.06 -6.64 2.91
N SER A 20 14.98 -6.81 3.67
CA SER A 20 14.69 -5.96 4.82
C SER A 20 15.81 -6.13 5.86
N ARG A 21 16.42 -5.02 6.27
CA ARG A 21 17.41 -4.98 7.36
C ARG A 21 16.83 -4.18 8.51
N THR A 22 16.92 -4.74 9.71
CA THR A 22 16.56 -4.06 10.95
C THR A 22 17.83 -3.49 11.57
N ILE A 23 17.76 -2.25 12.03
CA ILE A 23 18.79 -1.59 12.84
C ILE A 23 18.11 -1.11 14.11
N GLU A 24 18.77 -1.32 15.25
CA GLU A 24 18.41 -0.69 16.52
C GLU A 24 19.14 0.65 16.61
N ILE A 25 18.39 1.71 16.89
CA ILE A 25 18.90 3.06 17.09
C ILE A 25 18.35 3.64 18.39
N SER A 26 19.01 4.69 18.91
CA SER A 26 18.48 5.44 20.04
C SER A 26 17.26 6.27 19.65
N ASP A 27 16.38 6.56 20.62
CA ASP A 27 15.19 7.41 20.43
C ASP A 27 15.57 8.79 19.87
N GLU A 28 16.68 9.37 20.34
CA GLU A 28 17.19 10.65 19.83
C GLU A 28 17.55 10.58 18.34
N THR A 29 18.13 9.46 17.90
CA THR A 29 18.50 9.24 16.51
C THR A 29 17.27 9.00 15.65
N PHE A 30 16.28 8.28 16.19
CA PHE A 30 14.99 8.06 15.53
C PHE A 30 14.27 9.39 15.26
N GLU A 31 14.20 10.29 16.24
CA GLU A 31 13.56 11.59 16.07
C GLU A 31 14.30 12.50 15.08
N LYS A 32 15.64 12.44 15.03
CA LYS A 32 16.44 13.15 14.02
C LYS A 32 16.17 12.63 12.61
N ILE A 33 16.09 11.32 12.43
CA ILE A 33 15.76 10.69 11.16
C ILE A 33 14.35 11.06 10.73
N LYS A 34 13.37 10.98 11.64
CA LYS A 34 11.99 11.37 11.39
C LYS A 34 11.85 12.84 10.98
N THR A 35 12.60 13.72 11.65
CA THR A 35 12.65 15.16 11.32
C THR A 35 13.28 15.41 9.96
N GLN A 36 14.36 14.70 9.62
CA GLN A 36 15.07 14.87 8.34
C GLN A 36 14.31 14.30 7.14
N LEU A 37 13.62 13.18 7.32
CA LEU A 37 12.82 12.54 6.27
C LEU A 37 11.44 13.22 6.11
N GLY A 38 11.05 14.07 7.07
CA GLY A 38 9.71 14.64 7.20
C GLY A 38 8.70 13.62 7.70
N GLU A 39 7.65 14.07 8.39
CA GLU A 39 6.52 13.19 8.79
C GLU A 39 5.79 12.57 7.58
N ASP A 40 6.06 13.13 6.40
CA ASP A 40 5.56 12.70 5.09
C ASP A 40 6.64 11.97 4.28
N SER A 41 7.52 11.21 4.93
CA SER A 41 8.42 10.30 4.22
C SER A 41 7.59 9.21 3.53
N PHE A 42 7.13 9.48 2.30
CA PHE A 42 6.43 8.50 1.50
C PHE A 42 7.41 7.40 1.15
N LYS A 43 7.09 6.17 1.56
CA LYS A 43 7.77 5.00 1.03
C LYS A 43 7.51 4.96 -0.47
N ASP A 44 8.57 5.01 -1.26
CA ASP A 44 8.46 4.86 -2.70
C ASP A 44 7.84 3.49 -3.01
N ILE A 45 6.70 3.50 -3.73
CA ILE A 45 6.03 2.28 -4.16
C ILE A 45 6.51 1.97 -5.58
N THR A 46 7.38 0.98 -5.69
CA THR A 46 7.90 0.51 -6.99
C THR A 46 7.23 -0.79 -7.43
N SER A 47 6.57 -1.48 -6.50
CA SER A 47 5.82 -2.71 -6.69
C SER A 47 4.70 -2.84 -5.66
N LEU A 48 3.70 -3.70 -5.92
CA LEU A 48 2.63 -3.98 -4.96
C LEU A 48 3.16 -4.53 -3.63
N GLN A 49 4.31 -5.21 -3.66
CA GLN A 49 4.93 -5.80 -2.48
C GLN A 49 5.43 -4.73 -1.51
N ASP A 50 5.75 -3.53 -2.00
CA ASP A 50 6.15 -2.39 -1.16
C ASP A 50 5.00 -1.90 -0.29
N MET A 51 3.75 -2.25 -0.63
CA MET A 51 2.55 -1.90 0.13
C MET A 51 2.40 -2.70 1.41
N VAL A 52 3.05 -3.87 1.54
CA VAL A 52 2.93 -4.74 2.72
C VAL A 52 3.38 -4.00 3.99
N GLY A 53 2.54 -4.07 5.03
CA GLY A 53 2.72 -3.37 6.30
C GLY A 53 2.09 -1.98 6.34
N GLU A 54 1.78 -1.38 5.20
CA GLU A 54 1.25 -0.02 5.10
C GLU A 54 -0.29 0.01 5.05
N LYS A 55 -0.86 1.16 5.40
CA LYS A 55 -2.31 1.40 5.36
C LYS A 55 -2.68 2.13 4.08
N PHE A 56 -3.75 1.69 3.42
CA PHE A 56 -4.23 2.31 2.20
C PHE A 56 -5.74 2.47 2.18
N PHE A 57 -6.18 3.47 1.44
CA PHE A 57 -7.56 3.69 1.04
C PHE A 57 -7.69 3.35 -0.44
N PHE A 58 -8.39 2.26 -0.75
CA PHE A 58 -8.60 1.73 -2.09
C PHE A 58 -9.99 2.14 -2.60
N ARG A 59 -10.05 2.79 -3.76
CA ARG A 59 -11.33 3.09 -4.39
C ARG A 59 -11.69 2.06 -5.44
N THR A 60 -12.89 1.54 -5.34
CA THR A 60 -13.53 0.77 -6.41
C THR A 60 -14.60 1.64 -7.08
N VAL A 61 -15.33 1.08 -8.04
CA VAL A 61 -16.37 1.82 -8.76
C VAL A 61 -17.55 2.20 -7.86
N THR A 62 -17.91 1.35 -6.88
CA THR A 62 -19.15 1.50 -6.10
C THR A 62 -18.94 1.72 -4.61
N TYR A 63 -17.75 1.43 -4.08
CA TYR A 63 -17.42 1.58 -2.67
C TYR A 63 -15.91 1.70 -2.48
N HIS A 64 -15.47 1.88 -1.24
CA HIS A 64 -14.05 1.91 -0.90
C HIS A 64 -13.71 0.87 0.16
N LEU A 65 -12.44 0.51 0.22
CA LEU A 65 -11.88 -0.31 1.28
C LEU A 65 -10.71 0.44 1.90
N THR A 66 -10.64 0.42 3.23
CA THR A 66 -9.43 0.80 3.95
C THR A 66 -8.92 -0.41 4.72
N GLY A 67 -7.61 -0.48 4.94
CA GLY A 67 -6.99 -1.55 5.70
C GLY A 67 -5.47 -1.51 5.62
N ARG A 68 -4.81 -2.31 6.46
CA ARG A 68 -3.38 -2.54 6.36
C ARG A 68 -3.12 -3.71 5.42
N VAL A 69 -2.21 -3.55 4.47
CA VAL A 69 -1.86 -4.63 3.56
C VAL A 69 -1.04 -5.68 4.30
N LYS A 70 -1.61 -6.87 4.46
CA LYS A 70 -0.95 -8.00 5.10
C LYS A 70 -0.12 -8.82 4.12
N LYS A 71 -0.63 -9.05 2.91
CA LYS A 71 0.03 -9.87 1.89
C LYS A 71 -0.47 -9.54 0.49
N VAL A 72 0.40 -9.74 -0.50
CA VAL A 72 0.07 -9.71 -1.93
C VAL A 72 0.15 -11.12 -2.52
N ILE A 73 -0.90 -11.53 -3.24
CA ILE A 73 -1.09 -12.84 -3.86
C ILE A 73 -1.47 -12.64 -5.33
N GLY A 74 -0.47 -12.52 -6.20
CA GLY A 74 -0.73 -12.16 -7.60
C GLY A 74 -1.38 -10.78 -7.69
N SER A 75 -2.62 -10.73 -8.19
CA SER A 75 -3.43 -9.49 -8.23
C SER A 75 -4.36 -9.32 -7.02
N ILE A 76 -4.36 -10.25 -6.06
CA ILE A 76 -5.16 -10.15 -4.84
C ILE A 76 -4.31 -9.55 -3.72
N ILE A 77 -4.86 -8.56 -3.01
CA ILE A 77 -4.27 -7.97 -1.81
C ILE A 77 -5.11 -8.40 -0.61
N GLU A 78 -4.47 -8.98 0.39
CA GLU A 78 -5.08 -9.29 1.68
C GLU A 78 -4.92 -8.09 2.61
N LEU A 79 -6.03 -7.63 3.19
CA LEU A 79 -6.09 -6.56 4.17
C LEU A 79 -6.42 -7.11 5.56
N GLU A 80 -5.76 -6.57 6.58
CA GLU A 80 -6.12 -6.71 7.99
C GLU A 80 -6.60 -5.38 8.57
N ASN A 81 -7.41 -5.46 9.64
CA ASN A 81 -8.14 -4.32 10.21
C ASN A 81 -8.91 -3.54 9.13
N ALA A 82 -9.52 -4.29 8.21
CA ALA A 82 -10.19 -3.74 7.05
C ALA A 82 -11.57 -3.19 7.40
N ALA A 83 -11.97 -2.12 6.71
CA ALA A 83 -13.32 -1.58 6.75
C ALA A 83 -13.83 -1.30 5.34
N TRP A 84 -15.09 -1.66 5.11
CA TRP A 84 -15.86 -1.30 3.93
C TRP A 84 -16.45 0.10 4.13
N ILE A 85 -16.24 0.97 3.15
CA ILE A 85 -16.65 2.38 3.24
C ILE A 85 -17.64 2.67 2.11
N ALA A 86 -18.92 2.82 2.45
CA ALA A 86 -19.98 3.12 1.49
C ALA A 86 -19.89 4.57 1.02
N ASP A 87 -19.71 5.51 1.95
CA ASP A 87 -19.61 6.95 1.71
C ASP A 87 -18.39 7.55 2.42
N SER A 88 -17.44 8.06 1.64
CA SER A 88 -16.28 8.81 2.13
C SER A 88 -16.59 10.29 2.39
N GLY A 89 -17.79 10.77 2.07
CA GLY A 89 -18.12 12.18 2.07
C GLY A 89 -17.34 12.96 1.01
N ARG A 90 -16.80 14.13 1.37
CA ARG A 90 -15.95 14.92 0.47
C ARG A 90 -14.57 14.25 0.43
N PHE A 91 -14.26 13.61 -0.70
CA PHE A 91 -13.06 12.79 -0.87
C PHE A 91 -11.75 13.47 -0.42
N MET A 92 -11.55 14.75 -0.75
CA MET A 92 -10.37 15.50 -0.30
C MET A 92 -10.26 15.56 1.23
N GLN A 93 -11.38 15.75 1.93
CA GLN A 93 -11.41 15.76 3.41
C GLN A 93 -11.20 14.36 3.99
N ALA A 94 -11.74 13.32 3.35
CA ALA A 94 -11.48 11.94 3.76
C ALA A 94 -9.98 11.64 3.78
N ILE A 95 -9.28 11.96 2.68
CA ILE A 95 -7.84 11.72 2.58
C ILE A 95 -7.03 12.64 3.51
N LYS A 96 -7.38 13.92 3.59
CA LYS A 96 -6.62 14.91 4.37
C LYS A 96 -6.84 14.79 5.88
N ASN A 97 -8.08 14.61 6.32
CA ASN A 97 -8.49 14.69 7.73
C ASN A 97 -8.91 13.33 8.32
N GLY A 98 -9.14 12.31 7.50
CA GLY A 98 -9.57 11.00 7.99
C GLY A 98 -11.07 10.88 8.24
N GLU A 99 -11.85 11.86 7.79
CA GLU A 99 -13.31 11.93 8.01
C GLU A 99 -14.06 11.05 7.00
N LEU A 100 -14.78 10.05 7.48
CA LEU A 100 -15.61 9.13 6.70
C LEU A 100 -17.06 9.21 7.19
N LYS A 101 -18.03 8.90 6.33
CA LYS A 101 -19.46 9.01 6.65
C LYS A 101 -20.15 7.69 6.95
N GLU A 102 -19.95 6.69 6.10
CA GLU A 102 -20.57 5.37 6.25
C GLU A 102 -19.48 4.31 6.24
N VAL A 103 -19.26 3.69 7.40
CA VAL A 103 -18.11 2.80 7.65
C VAL A 103 -18.60 1.50 8.27
N GLU A 104 -18.13 0.37 7.74
CA GLU A 104 -18.38 -0.95 8.29
C GLU A 104 -17.05 -1.70 8.48
N PRO A 105 -16.53 -1.83 9.72
CA PRO A 105 -15.37 -2.67 10.00
C PRO A 105 -15.67 -4.15 9.69
N VAL A 106 -14.91 -4.74 8.78
CA VAL A 106 -15.09 -6.14 8.33
C VAL A 106 -13.95 -7.06 8.79
N GLY A 107 -12.93 -6.52 9.45
CA GLY A 107 -11.80 -7.26 10.01
C GLY A 107 -10.78 -7.67 8.94
N ARG A 108 -11.10 -8.68 8.12
CA ARG A 108 -10.21 -9.20 7.07
C ARG A 108 -10.89 -9.13 5.71
N ALA A 109 -10.19 -8.60 4.71
CA ALA A 109 -10.71 -8.48 3.36
C ALA A 109 -9.69 -8.90 2.31
N PHE A 110 -10.17 -9.30 1.13
CA PHE A 110 -9.35 -9.57 -0.05
C PHE A 110 -9.85 -8.72 -1.19
N ILE A 111 -8.97 -7.93 -1.80
CA ILE A 111 -9.31 -7.04 -2.91
C ILE A 111 -8.50 -7.42 -4.15
N ASN A 112 -9.14 -7.47 -5.31
CA ASN A 112 -8.44 -7.59 -6.58
C ASN A 112 -7.94 -6.21 -7.01
N ILE A 113 -6.63 -6.00 -7.05
CA ILE A 113 -6.04 -4.70 -7.38
C ILE A 113 -6.41 -4.24 -8.80
N ASN A 114 -6.75 -5.18 -9.70
CA ASN A 114 -7.18 -4.86 -11.05
C ASN A 114 -8.60 -4.26 -11.11
N SER A 115 -9.39 -4.34 -10.04
CA SER A 115 -10.70 -3.67 -9.92
C SER A 115 -10.64 -2.34 -9.16
N VAL A 116 -9.45 -1.94 -8.71
CA VAL A 116 -9.23 -0.66 -8.03
C VAL A 116 -9.02 0.43 -9.07
N THR A 117 -9.73 1.54 -8.93
CA THR A 117 -9.60 2.71 -9.81
C THR A 117 -8.33 3.49 -9.46
N ASP A 118 -8.11 3.72 -8.17
CA ASP A 118 -6.93 4.37 -7.60
C ASP A 118 -6.84 4.02 -6.10
N PHE A 119 -5.69 4.29 -5.49
CA PHE A 119 -5.48 4.09 -4.06
C PHE A 119 -4.56 5.16 -3.48
N PHE A 120 -4.75 5.45 -2.19
CA PHE A 120 -4.08 6.54 -1.48
C PHE A 120 -3.50 6.01 -0.17
N PRO A 121 -2.28 6.43 0.23
CA PRO A 121 -1.78 6.15 1.56
C PRO A 121 -2.77 6.66 2.63
N TRP A 122 -3.12 5.80 3.58
CA TRP A 122 -4.02 6.15 4.68
C TRP A 122 -3.22 6.49 5.94
N LYS A 123 -2.98 7.78 6.16
CA LYS A 123 -2.15 8.26 7.29
C LYS A 123 -2.87 8.14 8.65
N HIS A 124 -4.20 8.16 8.63
CA HIS A 124 -5.05 8.15 9.82
C HIS A 124 -5.16 6.77 10.47
N ALA A 125 -5.73 6.69 11.67
CA ALA A 125 -6.09 5.42 12.28
C ALA A 125 -7.03 4.64 11.35
N LEU A 126 -6.94 3.31 11.36
CA LEU A 126 -7.92 2.49 10.66
C LEU A 126 -9.25 2.59 11.41
N PRO A 127 -10.39 2.70 10.71
CA PRO A 127 -11.67 2.82 11.38
C PRO A 127 -12.11 1.44 11.91
N GLU A 128 -12.28 1.35 13.22
CA GLU A 128 -12.62 0.10 13.92
C GLU A 128 -14.06 0.08 14.44
N LYS A 129 -14.83 1.15 14.18
CA LYS A 129 -16.23 1.29 14.62
C LYS A 129 -17.12 1.61 13.44
N GLN A 130 -18.33 1.06 13.47
CA GLN A 130 -19.38 1.41 12.53
C GLN A 130 -19.86 2.85 12.79
N ILE A 131 -20.05 3.61 11.72
CA ILE A 131 -20.54 4.99 11.72
C ILE A 131 -21.55 5.15 10.59
#